data_AF-A0A4S2RGU8-F1
#
_entry.id   AF-A0A4S2RGU8-F1
#
_cell.length_a   1.000
_cell.length_b   1.000
_cell.length_c   1.000
_cell.angle_alpha   90.00
_cell.angle_beta   90.00
_cell.angle_gamma   90.00
#
_symmetry.space_group_name_H-M   'P 1'
#
loop_
_entity.id
_entity.type
_entity.pdbx_description
1 polymer ?
#
loop_
_entity_poly.entity_id
_entity_poly.type
_entity_poly.pdbx_seq_one_letter_code
_entity_poly.pdbx_strand_id
1 'polypeptide(L)'
;MSRTSRTATVAACVAASLALAGCAGDGGGTASAGSSTLNIATMTLPQSLDPAVATGSALPYFQAVYDTLIKREPDGTFSPMLATKWTYNTDRTELALTLREGVEFADGSAFDGAVVKANMERFQKGGGASAKWLNDLEAVDVTDAAHVTLKFKQPNPAMEFYLSDAPGLMANPKQFAKGDSLKTTPDGTGPYRLDKSRTTVGTKWSYRRNADYWGKELPYKNISISFFDNETAITNGLKTGQVNAALLQSADQQIAIESDPKTKTEKQEIDFQGLLLFDRDGKLTPALREAKVRQALNYAVDRDTMLDRIRQNRGRTTSQIFGPETMGYDKKLDTYYSHDPAKAKALLKEAGYANGFTLKLPRITAIVNDALAASLQSDFKAIGVKLVWDTLDGASAVQKVFTDRAYSGMVMNMGQPTSDWAAANDLVTPGAFNMFGTTDKVTQKLLPRIQTGTGSEAKAAARELNEHLVKDGWFVPFYRMGYLHVSDGTVRISPQSGMAVPSIYNYAPAE
;
A
#
# COMPACT_ATOMS: atom_id res chain seq x y z
N MET A 1 41.95 55.74 -15.59
CA MET A 1 41.56 56.88 -14.72
C MET A 1 40.14 56.61 -14.26
N SER A 2 39.88 56.25 -13.00
CA SER A 2 39.75 57.16 -11.83
C SER A 2 38.63 58.20 -12.00
N ARG A 3 37.71 58.41 -11.06
CA ARG A 3 37.92 58.42 -9.59
C ARG A 3 36.76 57.81 -8.78
N THR A 4 37.09 57.35 -7.59
CA THR A 4 36.18 57.06 -6.47
C THR A 4 35.92 58.31 -5.62
N SER A 5 34.77 58.35 -4.95
CA SER A 5 34.48 59.21 -3.78
C SER A 5 33.71 58.35 -2.75
N ARG A 6 34.28 57.97 -1.59
CA ARG A 6 34.75 58.75 -0.42
C ARG A 6 33.66 58.93 0.65
N THR A 7 33.90 58.32 1.82
CA THR A 7 33.57 58.77 3.20
C THR A 7 32.07 58.87 3.60
N ALA A 8 31.65 58.78 4.87
CA ALA A 8 32.37 58.90 6.16
C ALA A 8 31.70 58.09 7.31
N THR A 9 32.20 57.93 8.56
CA THR A 9 33.56 57.71 9.13
C THR A 9 33.44 57.51 10.67
N VAL A 10 33.81 56.32 11.22
CA VAL A 10 34.14 56.06 12.67
C VAL A 10 32.91 56.25 13.63
N ALA A 11 32.79 55.83 14.91
CA ALA A 11 33.63 55.34 16.03
C ALA A 11 32.85 54.32 16.93
N ALA A 12 33.29 53.74 18.07
CA ALA A 12 34.56 53.64 18.80
C ALA A 12 34.52 52.46 19.83
N CYS A 13 35.70 51.90 20.16
CA CYS A 13 36.27 51.52 21.49
C CYS A 13 35.40 50.95 22.65
N VAL A 14 35.90 50.11 23.57
CA VAL A 14 37.19 49.39 23.74
C VAL A 14 36.97 48.18 24.67
N ALA A 15 37.88 47.20 24.66
CA ALA A 15 37.79 46.01 25.51
C ALA A 15 38.16 46.25 26.99
N ALA A 16 37.56 45.46 27.88
CA ALA A 16 38.07 45.14 29.21
C ALA A 16 37.81 43.64 29.47
N SER A 17 38.81 42.93 30.01
CA SER A 17 38.75 41.47 30.21
C SER A 17 39.41 41.06 31.53
N LEU A 18 39.02 39.90 32.04
CA LEU A 18 39.45 39.26 33.29
C LEU A 18 38.97 39.97 34.59
N ALA A 19 38.69 39.27 35.68
CA ALA A 19 38.25 37.89 35.86
C ALA A 19 37.68 37.73 37.27
N LEU A 20 36.61 36.95 37.44
CA LEU A 20 36.27 36.30 38.71
C LEU A 20 35.60 34.95 38.42
N ALA A 21 36.13 33.89 39.03
CA ALA A 21 35.56 32.56 38.98
C ALA A 21 34.58 32.36 40.14
N GLY A 22 33.60 31.46 39.99
CA GLY A 22 32.77 31.00 41.10
C GLY A 22 31.28 30.92 40.81
N CYS A 23 30.86 29.97 39.99
CA CYS A 23 29.71 29.13 40.31
C CYS A 23 29.69 27.89 39.41
N ALA A 24 29.93 26.71 39.99
CA ALA A 24 29.61 25.45 39.35
C ALA A 24 28.08 25.26 39.46
N GLY A 25 27.36 25.80 38.47
CA GLY A 25 25.91 25.57 38.32
C GLY A 25 25.67 24.22 37.65
N ASP A 26 24.80 23.41 38.26
CA ASP A 26 24.59 22.00 37.92
C ASP A 26 24.40 21.76 36.42
N GLY A 27 25.15 20.80 35.88
CA GLY A 27 25.22 20.45 34.46
C GLY A 27 24.03 19.61 34.01
N GLY A 28 22.82 20.01 34.39
CA GLY A 28 21.55 19.38 34.05
C GLY A 28 21.31 19.42 32.54
N GLY A 29 21.89 18.45 31.83
CA GLY A 29 21.78 18.35 30.38
C GLY A 29 20.32 18.26 29.96
N THR A 30 19.83 19.30 29.31
CA THR A 30 18.55 19.27 28.62
C THR A 30 18.64 18.27 27.47
N ALA A 31 18.23 17.03 27.75
CA ALA A 31 17.97 16.03 26.73
C ALA A 31 17.16 16.69 25.62
N SER A 32 17.65 16.60 24.38
CA SER A 32 17.05 17.31 23.25
C SER A 32 15.58 16.88 23.14
N ALA A 33 14.67 17.81 23.43
CA ALA A 33 13.24 17.52 23.42
C ALA A 33 12.84 17.19 21.98
N GLY A 34 12.77 15.89 21.67
CA GLY A 34 12.57 15.36 20.32
C GLY A 34 11.40 16.05 19.62
N SER A 35 11.55 16.29 18.32
CA SER A 35 10.63 17.14 17.55
C SER A 35 9.18 16.87 17.90
N SER A 36 8.48 17.89 18.41
CA SER A 36 7.06 17.78 18.76
C SER A 36 6.14 17.53 17.55
N THR A 37 6.71 17.55 16.33
CA THR A 37 6.05 17.24 15.07
C THR A 37 6.78 16.10 14.37
N LEU A 38 6.08 15.02 14.03
CA LEU A 38 6.56 14.00 13.09
C LEU A 38 6.32 14.47 11.66
N ASN A 39 7.38 14.63 10.87
CA ASN A 39 7.28 15.02 9.46
C ASN A 39 7.54 13.80 8.57
N ILE A 40 6.49 13.31 7.90
CA ILE A 40 6.53 12.18 6.97
C ILE A 40 6.58 12.71 5.54
N ALA A 41 7.48 12.18 4.71
CA ALA A 41 7.49 12.39 3.27
C ALA A 41 6.83 11.21 2.52
N THR A 42 6.10 11.51 1.45
CA THR A 42 5.45 10.52 0.59
C THR A 42 5.37 10.98 -0.87
N MET A 43 5.21 10.03 -1.78
CA MET A 43 4.86 10.25 -3.18
C MET A 43 3.38 9.90 -3.49
N THR A 44 2.57 9.60 -2.47
CA THR A 44 1.13 9.30 -2.61
C THR A 44 0.28 10.47 -2.14
N LEU A 45 -0.65 10.94 -2.99
CA LEU A 45 -1.61 11.99 -2.67
C LEU A 45 -3.01 11.42 -2.41
N PRO A 46 -3.69 11.78 -1.29
CA PRO A 46 -5.08 11.44 -1.09
C PRO A 46 -5.95 12.33 -1.99
N GLN A 47 -6.83 11.71 -2.80
CA GLN A 47 -7.80 12.44 -3.62
C GLN A 47 -8.95 13.05 -2.79
N SER A 48 -9.05 12.63 -1.52
CA SER A 48 -10.13 12.94 -0.57
C SER A 48 -9.67 12.52 0.83
N LEU A 49 -10.20 13.16 1.88
CA LEU A 49 -10.06 12.70 3.27
C LEU A 49 -11.27 11.88 3.78
N ASP A 50 -12.15 11.49 2.86
CA ASP A 50 -13.27 10.57 3.10
C ASP A 50 -12.79 9.10 3.04
N PRO A 51 -12.94 8.30 4.11
CA PRO A 51 -12.37 6.96 4.17
C PRO A 51 -13.00 6.00 3.16
N ALA A 52 -14.18 6.30 2.59
CA ALA A 52 -14.80 5.50 1.53
C ALA A 52 -13.94 5.35 0.26
N VAL A 53 -12.91 6.20 0.09
CA VAL A 53 -11.91 6.09 -1.00
C VAL A 53 -10.47 5.95 -0.48
N ALA A 54 -10.29 5.55 0.77
CA ALA A 54 -8.97 5.27 1.33
C ALA A 54 -8.34 4.02 0.69
N THR A 55 -7.03 4.07 0.47
CA THR A 55 -6.23 2.99 -0.15
C THR A 55 -4.87 2.86 0.54
N GLY A 56 -4.24 1.69 0.46
CA GLY A 56 -3.08 1.30 1.28
C GLY A 56 -2.02 2.38 1.52
N SER A 57 -1.33 2.85 0.47
CA SER A 57 -0.26 3.86 0.60
C SER A 57 -0.75 5.27 1.03
N ALA A 58 -2.06 5.51 1.02
CA ALA A 58 -2.69 6.74 1.51
C ALA A 58 -3.27 6.60 2.93
N LEU A 59 -3.35 5.39 3.52
CA LEU A 59 -3.93 5.15 4.85
C LEU A 59 -3.41 6.09 5.97
N PRO A 60 -2.12 6.48 6.03
CA PRO A 60 -1.64 7.39 7.08
C PRO A 60 -2.37 8.75 7.15
N TYR A 61 -2.91 9.24 6.03
CA TYR A 61 -3.73 10.46 5.99
C TYR A 61 -5.09 10.30 6.69
N PHE A 62 -5.60 9.06 6.77
CA PHE A 62 -6.88 8.72 7.37
C PHE A 62 -6.72 8.26 8.82
N GLN A 63 -5.74 7.40 9.11
CA GLN A 63 -5.44 6.88 10.46
C GLN A 63 -5.14 7.97 11.50
N ALA A 64 -4.79 9.18 11.06
CA ALA A 64 -4.66 10.35 11.92
C ALA A 64 -5.99 10.82 12.52
N VAL A 65 -7.12 10.65 11.82
CA VAL A 65 -8.44 11.19 12.19
C VAL A 65 -9.47 10.08 12.46
N TYR A 66 -9.33 8.92 11.84
CA TYR A 66 -10.23 7.77 12.02
C TYR A 66 -9.47 6.60 12.64
N ASP A 67 -10.04 5.98 13.67
CA ASP A 67 -9.60 4.67 14.15
C ASP A 67 -10.23 3.56 13.31
N THR A 68 -9.61 2.38 13.31
CA THR A 68 -10.18 1.16 12.73
C THR A 68 -10.92 0.33 13.78
N LEU A 69 -11.80 -0.58 13.34
CA LEU A 69 -12.48 -1.53 14.21
C LEU A 69 -11.48 -2.48 14.89
N ILE A 70 -10.58 -3.06 14.11
CA ILE A 70 -9.47 -3.90 14.59
C ILE A 70 -8.16 -3.15 14.36
N LYS A 71 -7.17 -3.28 15.24
CA LYS A 71 -5.80 -2.82 14.97
C LYS A 71 -4.98 -3.98 14.42
N ARG A 72 -4.21 -3.72 13.38
CA ARG A 72 -3.17 -4.64 12.88
C ARG A 72 -1.82 -4.20 13.44
N GLU A 73 -1.12 -5.09 14.12
CA GLU A 73 0.18 -4.85 14.72
C GLU A 73 1.32 -4.90 13.67
N PRO A 74 2.57 -4.49 14.02
CA PRO A 74 3.72 -4.55 13.12
C PRO A 74 3.98 -5.95 12.52
N ASP A 75 3.75 -7.00 13.31
CA ASP A 75 3.91 -8.41 12.91
C ASP A 75 2.72 -8.97 12.10
N GLY A 76 1.71 -8.15 11.81
CA GLY A 76 0.51 -8.54 11.07
C GLY A 76 -0.58 -9.21 11.92
N THR A 77 -0.37 -9.40 13.24
CA THR A 77 -1.41 -9.89 14.14
C THR A 77 -2.52 -8.85 14.39
N PHE A 78 -3.68 -9.31 14.85
CA PHE A 78 -4.84 -8.46 15.10
C PHE A 78 -5.06 -8.23 16.61
N SER A 79 -5.29 -6.97 16.99
CA SER A 79 -5.44 -6.52 18.37
C SER A 79 -6.62 -5.55 18.56
N PRO A 80 -7.15 -5.39 19.79
CA PRO A 80 -8.29 -4.51 20.06
C PRO A 80 -8.09 -3.04 19.70
N MET A 81 -9.10 -2.43 19.07
CA MET A 81 -9.15 -0.99 18.79
C MET A 81 -10.54 -0.43 19.14
N LEU A 82 -11.38 -0.03 18.17
CA LEU A 82 -12.77 0.33 18.43
C LEU A 82 -13.65 -0.90 18.74
N ALA A 83 -13.31 -2.07 18.21
CA ALA A 83 -13.76 -3.36 18.73
C ALA A 83 -12.81 -3.81 19.85
N THR A 84 -13.38 -4.15 21.01
CA THR A 84 -12.65 -4.67 22.18
C THR A 84 -12.48 -6.18 22.13
N LYS A 85 -13.41 -6.88 21.47
CA LYS A 85 -13.42 -8.32 21.24
C LYS A 85 -14.19 -8.63 19.96
N TRP A 86 -13.81 -9.70 19.25
CA TRP A 86 -14.60 -10.28 18.18
C TRP A 86 -14.58 -11.82 18.26
N THR A 87 -15.60 -12.48 17.70
CA THR A 87 -15.72 -13.94 17.68
C THR A 87 -16.64 -14.38 16.53
N TYR A 88 -16.22 -15.38 15.74
CA TYR A 88 -17.07 -15.99 14.72
C TYR A 88 -18.04 -17.02 15.32
N ASN A 89 -19.19 -17.22 14.69
CA ASN A 89 -19.99 -18.44 14.87
C ASN A 89 -19.27 -19.68 14.28
N THR A 90 -19.78 -20.88 14.59
CA THR A 90 -19.20 -22.17 14.14
C THR A 90 -18.99 -22.24 12.63
N ASP A 91 -19.95 -21.73 11.86
CA ASP A 91 -19.94 -21.79 10.39
C ASP A 91 -19.08 -20.68 9.76
N ARG A 92 -18.66 -19.68 10.55
CA ARG A 92 -17.99 -18.42 10.15
C ARG A 92 -18.81 -17.54 9.21
N THR A 93 -20.14 -17.70 9.24
CA THR A 93 -21.12 -16.83 8.55
C THR A 93 -21.52 -15.62 9.38
N GLU A 94 -21.17 -15.57 10.66
CA GLU A 94 -21.39 -14.41 11.53
C GLU A 94 -20.10 -14.06 12.27
N LEU A 95 -19.80 -12.76 12.39
CA LEU A 95 -18.73 -12.21 13.22
C LEU A 95 -19.35 -11.23 14.21
N ALA A 96 -19.46 -11.65 15.47
CA ALA A 96 -19.90 -10.81 16.57
C ALA A 96 -18.74 -9.93 17.05
N LEU A 97 -19.02 -8.65 17.27
CA LEU A 97 -18.11 -7.61 17.75
C LEU A 97 -18.66 -7.04 19.07
N THR A 98 -17.82 -6.97 20.10
CA THR A 98 -18.03 -6.08 21.24
C THR A 98 -17.24 -4.80 20.97
N LEU A 99 -17.90 -3.65 21.04
CA LEU A 99 -17.31 -2.34 20.79
C LEU A 99 -16.67 -1.75 22.06
N ARG A 100 -16.12 -0.54 21.93
CA ARG A 100 -15.56 0.25 23.02
C ARG A 100 -16.53 1.35 23.43
N GLU A 101 -16.96 1.30 24.69
CA GLU A 101 -17.75 2.35 25.32
C GLU A 101 -16.91 3.62 25.58
N GLY A 102 -17.57 4.78 25.72
CA GLY A 102 -16.91 6.05 26.05
C GLY A 102 -16.06 6.67 24.93
N VAL A 103 -16.28 6.26 23.68
CA VAL A 103 -15.63 6.84 22.49
C VAL A 103 -16.55 7.86 21.85
N GLU A 104 -16.05 9.06 21.53
CA GLU A 104 -16.83 10.16 20.94
C GLU A 104 -16.18 10.75 19.67
N PHE A 105 -17.01 11.31 18.80
CA PHE A 105 -16.62 12.14 17.67
C PHE A 105 -16.39 13.60 18.09
N ALA A 106 -15.84 14.42 17.20
CA ALA A 106 -15.51 15.82 17.48
C ALA A 106 -16.73 16.74 17.76
N ASP A 107 -17.96 16.24 17.64
CA ASP A 107 -19.20 16.94 17.97
C ASP A 107 -19.97 16.32 19.15
N GLY A 108 -19.33 15.43 19.93
CA GLY A 108 -19.92 14.80 21.11
C GLY A 108 -20.99 13.74 20.83
N SER A 109 -21.14 13.24 19.59
CA SER A 109 -21.83 11.94 19.42
C SER A 109 -20.92 10.78 19.78
N ALA A 110 -21.48 9.79 20.45
CA ALA A 110 -20.83 8.51 20.70
C ALA A 110 -20.54 7.74 19.41
N PHE A 111 -19.49 6.92 19.46
CA PHE A 111 -19.29 5.79 18.58
C PHE A 111 -20.06 4.58 19.13
N ASP A 112 -20.91 3.96 18.30
CA ASP A 112 -21.78 2.85 18.69
C ASP A 112 -22.03 1.87 17.52
N GLY A 113 -22.86 0.86 17.76
CA GLY A 113 -23.22 -0.11 16.73
C GLY A 113 -23.98 0.46 15.52
N ALA A 114 -24.73 1.55 15.67
CA ALA A 114 -25.39 2.23 14.56
C ALA A 114 -24.36 2.96 13.67
N VAL A 115 -23.29 3.51 14.26
CA VAL A 115 -22.14 4.05 13.55
C VAL A 115 -21.41 2.97 12.75
N VAL A 116 -21.17 1.80 13.35
CA VAL A 116 -20.58 0.65 12.63
C VAL A 116 -21.45 0.24 11.45
N LYS A 117 -22.76 0.06 11.65
CA LYS A 117 -23.72 -0.27 10.59
C LYS A 117 -23.69 0.75 9.45
N ALA A 118 -23.78 2.04 9.77
CA ALA A 118 -23.77 3.11 8.78
C ALA A 118 -22.48 3.16 7.96
N ASN A 119 -21.31 2.90 8.56
CA ASN A 119 -20.04 2.84 7.84
C ASN A 119 -19.95 1.57 6.96
N MET A 120 -20.23 0.38 7.51
CA MET A 120 -20.20 -0.89 6.77
C MET A 120 -21.11 -0.87 5.52
N GLU A 121 -22.37 -0.44 5.68
CA GLU A 121 -23.30 -0.29 4.56
C GLU A 121 -22.80 0.74 3.53
N ARG A 122 -22.17 1.82 3.97
CA ARG A 122 -21.63 2.87 3.09
C ARG A 122 -20.42 2.38 2.28
N PHE A 123 -19.52 1.60 2.88
CA PHE A 123 -18.42 0.96 2.15
C PHE A 123 -18.95 -0.07 1.14
N GLN A 124 -19.93 -0.89 1.51
CA GLN A 124 -20.52 -1.89 0.62
C GLN A 124 -21.28 -1.26 -0.55
N LYS A 125 -22.09 -0.24 -0.30
CA LYS A 125 -22.89 0.49 -1.32
C LYS A 125 -22.04 1.46 -2.17
N GLY A 126 -20.76 1.59 -1.86
CA GLY A 126 -19.79 2.39 -2.61
C GLY A 126 -19.24 1.68 -3.84
N GLY A 127 -17.94 1.85 -4.11
CA GLY A 127 -17.24 1.21 -5.22
C GLY A 127 -15.79 0.89 -4.87
N GLY A 128 -15.04 0.36 -5.84
CA GLY A 128 -13.63 0.01 -5.66
C GLY A 128 -13.42 -1.22 -4.75
N ALA A 129 -12.26 -1.26 -4.09
CA ALA A 129 -11.81 -2.42 -3.31
C ALA A 129 -12.73 -2.71 -2.11
N SER A 130 -13.06 -1.71 -1.30
CA SER A 130 -13.90 -1.88 -0.10
C SER A 130 -15.28 -2.49 -0.40
N ALA A 131 -15.91 -2.08 -1.51
CA ALA A 131 -17.18 -2.66 -1.94
C ALA A 131 -17.03 -4.14 -2.38
N LYS A 132 -15.92 -4.50 -3.04
CA LYS A 132 -15.61 -5.89 -3.39
C LYS A 132 -15.30 -6.75 -2.15
N TRP A 133 -14.54 -6.21 -1.19
CA TRP A 133 -14.19 -6.88 0.06
C TRP A 133 -15.40 -7.14 0.97
N LEU A 134 -16.40 -6.24 0.94
CA LEU A 134 -17.69 -6.39 1.63
C LEU A 134 -18.82 -6.99 0.77
N ASN A 135 -18.52 -7.57 -0.40
CA ASN A 135 -19.55 -8.21 -1.24
C ASN A 135 -20.31 -9.32 -0.51
N ASP A 136 -19.63 -10.13 0.30
CA ASP A 136 -20.24 -11.23 1.04
C ASP A 136 -21.02 -10.79 2.29
N LEU A 137 -20.91 -9.52 2.72
CA LEU A 137 -21.74 -8.97 3.80
C LEU A 137 -23.22 -8.99 3.39
N GLU A 138 -24.06 -9.53 4.25
CA GLU A 138 -25.51 -9.64 4.07
C GLU A 138 -26.25 -8.60 4.90
N ALA A 139 -25.90 -8.50 6.18
CA ALA A 139 -26.49 -7.58 7.13
C ALA A 139 -25.48 -7.17 8.20
N VAL A 140 -25.78 -6.05 8.86
CA VAL A 140 -25.16 -5.65 10.12
C VAL A 140 -26.28 -5.55 11.14
N ASP A 141 -26.32 -6.48 12.07
CA ASP A 141 -27.29 -6.48 13.15
C ASP A 141 -26.69 -5.80 14.38
N VAL A 142 -27.48 -4.95 15.03
CA VAL A 142 -27.08 -4.15 16.19
C VAL A 142 -28.06 -4.50 17.30
N THR A 143 -27.61 -5.21 18.33
CA THR A 143 -28.48 -5.64 19.44
C THR A 143 -28.60 -4.56 20.51
N ASP A 144 -27.54 -3.78 20.68
CA ASP A 144 -27.43 -2.61 21.56
C ASP A 144 -26.26 -1.71 21.10
N ALA A 145 -25.98 -0.63 21.82
CA ALA A 145 -24.94 0.32 21.45
C ALA A 145 -23.52 -0.29 21.38
N ALA A 146 -23.24 -1.34 22.16
CA ALA A 146 -21.92 -1.96 22.27
C ALA A 146 -21.78 -3.28 21.50
N HIS A 147 -22.87 -3.88 21.00
CA HIS A 147 -22.83 -5.20 20.36
C HIS A 147 -23.37 -5.19 18.93
N VAL A 148 -22.53 -5.67 18.01
CA VAL A 148 -22.78 -5.71 16.56
C VAL A 148 -22.43 -7.09 16.01
N THR A 149 -23.28 -7.66 15.17
CA THR A 149 -22.98 -8.88 14.41
C THR A 149 -22.95 -8.56 12.92
N LEU A 150 -21.79 -8.76 12.30
CA LEU A 150 -21.67 -8.77 10.85
C LEU A 150 -22.11 -10.14 10.34
N LYS A 151 -23.09 -10.19 9.43
CA LYS A 151 -23.61 -11.42 8.83
C LYS A 151 -23.12 -11.55 7.39
N PHE A 152 -22.76 -12.76 6.97
CA PHE A 152 -22.19 -13.04 5.66
C PHE A 152 -22.95 -14.15 4.94
N LYS A 153 -23.18 -13.95 3.64
CA LYS A 153 -23.80 -14.91 2.70
C LYS A 153 -23.04 -16.24 2.61
N GLN A 154 -21.74 -16.17 2.90
CA GLN A 154 -20.77 -17.26 2.98
C GLN A 154 -19.56 -16.77 3.81
N PRO A 155 -18.75 -17.67 4.38
CA PRO A 155 -17.55 -17.30 5.14
C PRO A 155 -16.63 -16.32 4.39
N ASN A 156 -16.08 -15.34 5.10
CA ASN A 156 -15.11 -14.38 4.55
C ASN A 156 -13.85 -14.35 5.43
N PRO A 157 -12.86 -15.24 5.19
CA PRO A 157 -11.67 -15.39 6.03
C PRO A 157 -10.65 -14.24 5.89
N ALA A 158 -11.00 -13.16 5.19
CA ALA A 158 -10.24 -11.91 5.15
C ALA A 158 -10.91 -10.77 5.95
N MET A 159 -12.06 -11.01 6.61
CA MET A 159 -12.82 -9.95 7.29
C MET A 159 -12.01 -9.23 8.38
N GLU A 160 -11.24 -9.92 9.22
CA GLU A 160 -10.40 -9.27 10.23
C GLU A 160 -9.35 -8.34 9.61
N PHE A 161 -8.75 -8.75 8.49
CA PHE A 161 -7.85 -7.90 7.71
C PHE A 161 -8.61 -6.66 7.19
N TYR A 162 -9.80 -6.82 6.62
CA TYR A 162 -10.63 -5.71 6.13
C TYR A 162 -11.07 -4.75 7.25
N LEU A 163 -11.42 -5.25 8.44
CA LEU A 163 -11.76 -4.44 9.62
C LEU A 163 -10.53 -3.76 10.26
N SER A 164 -9.31 -4.15 9.86
CA SER A 164 -8.04 -3.50 10.22
C SER A 164 -7.51 -2.52 9.18
N ASP A 165 -8.21 -2.37 8.05
CA ASP A 165 -7.80 -1.61 6.88
C ASP A 165 -8.86 -0.58 6.48
N ALA A 166 -8.90 -0.14 5.22
CA ALA A 166 -9.81 0.93 4.77
C ALA A 166 -11.29 0.74 5.17
N PRO A 167 -11.94 -0.44 5.03
CA PRO A 167 -13.32 -0.66 5.52
C PRO A 167 -13.48 -0.51 7.04
N GLY A 168 -12.41 -0.71 7.81
CA GLY A 168 -12.43 -0.58 9.26
C GLY A 168 -12.54 0.86 9.76
N LEU A 169 -12.23 1.86 8.93
CA LEU A 169 -12.13 3.28 9.33
C LEU A 169 -13.52 3.88 9.64
N MET A 170 -13.76 4.24 10.91
CA MET A 170 -15.07 4.71 11.36
C MET A 170 -15.23 6.24 11.28
N ALA A 171 -16.03 6.72 10.33
CA ALA A 171 -16.40 8.14 10.19
C ALA A 171 -17.75 8.46 10.85
N ASN A 172 -17.93 9.72 11.27
CA ASN A 172 -19.18 10.20 11.87
C ASN A 172 -20.35 10.16 10.84
N PRO A 173 -21.41 9.36 11.05
CA PRO A 173 -22.51 9.26 10.08
C PRO A 173 -23.28 10.57 9.85
N LYS A 174 -23.24 11.51 10.81
CA LYS A 174 -23.81 12.85 10.65
C LYS A 174 -23.21 13.63 9.48
N GLN A 175 -22.03 13.25 8.98
CA GLN A 175 -21.40 13.88 7.83
C GLN A 175 -21.90 13.31 6.49
N PHE A 176 -22.42 12.07 6.45
CA PHE A 176 -22.86 11.41 5.22
C PHE A 176 -24.04 12.13 4.55
N ALA A 177 -24.97 12.67 5.36
CA ALA A 177 -26.08 13.50 4.89
C ALA A 177 -25.66 14.88 4.34
N LYS A 178 -24.39 15.29 4.55
CA LYS A 178 -23.84 16.58 4.09
C LYS A 178 -23.02 16.42 2.80
N GLY A 179 -23.21 15.31 2.08
CA GLY A 179 -22.49 15.00 0.84
C GLY A 179 -20.98 15.00 1.02
N ASP A 180 -20.30 15.80 0.20
CA ASP A 180 -18.83 15.86 0.06
C ASP A 180 -18.05 16.41 1.27
N SER A 181 -18.71 16.67 2.41
CA SER A 181 -18.10 17.28 3.61
C SER A 181 -16.78 16.61 4.05
N LEU A 182 -16.75 15.27 4.09
CA LEU A 182 -15.59 14.47 4.49
C LEU A 182 -14.39 14.62 3.56
N LYS A 183 -14.57 15.04 2.29
CA LYS A 183 -13.46 15.21 1.33
C LYS A 183 -12.41 16.21 1.83
N THR A 184 -12.85 17.23 2.57
CA THR A 184 -11.98 18.30 3.13
C THR A 184 -12.14 18.49 4.64
N THR A 185 -13.12 17.84 5.27
CA THR A 185 -13.44 17.95 6.70
C THR A 185 -13.62 16.56 7.30
N PRO A 186 -12.53 15.80 7.49
CA PRO A 186 -12.62 14.47 8.08
C PRO A 186 -13.10 14.56 9.53
N ASP A 187 -13.98 13.64 9.93
CA ASP A 187 -14.58 13.59 11.26
C ASP A 187 -14.67 12.15 11.75
N GLY A 188 -13.84 11.85 12.74
CA GLY A 188 -13.52 10.51 13.22
C GLY A 188 -13.08 10.53 14.68
N THR A 189 -12.91 9.35 15.27
CA THR A 189 -12.60 9.15 16.69
C THR A 189 -11.11 9.34 17.03
N GLY A 190 -10.23 9.48 16.02
CA GLY A 190 -8.80 9.19 16.10
C GLY A 190 -7.91 10.14 16.94
N PRO A 191 -6.60 9.84 17.01
CA PRO A 191 -5.64 10.52 17.90
C PRO A 191 -5.24 11.94 17.49
N TYR A 192 -5.61 12.37 16.28
CA TYR A 192 -5.38 13.73 15.79
C TYR A 192 -6.66 14.32 15.16
N ARG A 193 -6.60 15.62 14.86
CA ARG A 193 -7.57 16.37 14.07
C ARG A 193 -6.83 17.13 12.97
N LEU A 194 -7.43 17.26 11.79
CA LEU A 194 -6.84 17.98 10.66
C LEU A 194 -6.70 19.49 11.00
N ASP A 195 -5.47 19.99 10.99
CA ASP A 195 -5.20 21.41 11.08
C ASP A 195 -5.31 22.04 9.68
N LYS A 196 -6.51 22.52 9.36
CA LYS A 196 -6.80 23.23 8.11
C LYS A 196 -5.96 24.51 7.93
N SER A 197 -5.51 25.15 9.01
CA SER A 197 -4.71 26.40 8.92
C SER A 197 -3.26 26.15 8.48
N ARG A 198 -2.75 24.93 8.70
CA ARG A 198 -1.38 24.52 8.33
C ARG A 198 -1.35 23.53 7.15
N THR A 199 -2.52 23.13 6.65
CA THR A 199 -2.70 22.22 5.51
C THR A 199 -2.71 23.00 4.18
N THR A 200 -2.00 22.47 3.19
CA THR A 200 -1.92 22.97 1.82
C THR A 200 -2.26 21.81 0.89
N VAL A 201 -3.50 21.76 0.40
CA VAL A 201 -4.00 20.65 -0.43
C VAL A 201 -3.12 20.49 -1.68
N GLY A 202 -2.71 19.24 -1.95
CA GLY A 202 -1.77 18.90 -3.02
C GLY A 202 -0.29 18.94 -2.60
N THR A 203 0.06 19.41 -1.41
CA THR A 203 1.46 19.53 -0.97
C THR A 203 1.70 19.03 0.46
N LYS A 204 0.83 19.34 1.42
CA LYS A 204 1.06 19.04 2.84
C LYS A 204 -0.22 18.97 3.64
N TRP A 205 -0.41 17.90 4.39
CA TRP A 205 -1.49 17.76 5.36
C TRP A 205 -0.91 17.84 6.77
N SER A 206 -1.46 18.73 7.59
CA SER A 206 -1.02 18.93 8.97
C SER A 206 -2.12 18.50 9.93
N TYR A 207 -1.73 17.81 10.99
CA TYR A 207 -2.61 17.24 12.00
C TYR A 207 -2.10 17.62 13.39
N ARG A 208 -3.01 18.02 14.28
CA ARG A 208 -2.73 18.36 15.68
C ARG A 208 -3.36 17.32 16.60
N ARG A 209 -2.73 17.01 17.73
CA ARG A 209 -3.22 16.02 18.72
C ARG A 209 -4.70 16.30 19.05
N ASN A 210 -5.52 15.25 19.07
CA ASN A 210 -6.82 15.27 19.70
C ASN A 210 -6.61 15.20 21.22
N ALA A 211 -6.93 16.27 21.95
CA ALA A 211 -6.77 16.29 23.41
C ALA A 211 -7.73 15.30 24.08
N ASP A 212 -8.92 15.16 23.49
CA ASP A 212 -10.03 14.33 23.95
C ASP A 212 -9.97 12.95 23.26
N TYR A 213 -8.78 12.35 23.17
CA TYR A 213 -8.62 11.01 22.57
C TYR A 213 -8.87 9.93 23.61
N TRP A 214 -9.77 8.98 23.28
CA TRP A 214 -10.14 7.85 24.13
C TRP A 214 -8.97 6.88 24.39
N GLY A 215 -8.00 6.82 23.48
CA GLY A 215 -6.89 5.88 23.50
C GLY A 215 -5.61 6.44 24.13
N LYS A 216 -4.55 5.63 24.16
CA LYS A 216 -3.24 6.08 24.62
C LYS A 216 -2.70 7.21 23.74
N GLU A 217 -2.22 8.28 24.35
CA GLU A 217 -1.49 9.34 23.66
C GLU A 217 -0.32 8.81 22.83
N LEU A 218 -0.31 9.15 21.53
CA LEU A 218 0.84 8.97 20.66
C LEU A 218 1.94 10.01 20.98
N PRO A 219 3.23 9.73 20.71
CA PRO A 219 4.33 10.56 21.22
C PRO A 219 4.38 11.99 20.66
N TYR A 220 3.99 12.18 19.39
CA TYR A 220 4.09 13.48 18.72
C TYR A 220 2.85 14.36 19.00
N LYS A 221 3.06 15.68 19.20
CA LYS A 221 1.95 16.64 19.37
C LYS A 221 1.30 17.01 18.03
N ASN A 222 2.05 16.87 16.94
CA ASN A 222 1.58 17.10 15.57
C ASN A 222 2.13 16.02 14.63
N ILE A 223 1.42 15.79 13.52
CA ILE A 223 1.95 15.05 12.35
C ILE A 223 1.83 15.97 11.14
N SER A 224 2.85 15.95 10.27
CA SER A 224 2.81 16.57 8.95
C SER A 224 3.13 15.52 7.90
N ILE A 225 2.23 15.31 6.93
CA ILE A 225 2.45 14.41 5.79
C ILE A 225 2.61 15.26 4.53
N SER A 226 3.82 15.29 4.00
CA SER A 226 4.24 16.16 2.90
C SER A 226 4.47 15.35 1.62
N PHE A 227 3.91 15.82 0.51
CA PHE A 227 4.08 15.22 -0.81
C PHE A 227 5.33 15.76 -1.51
N PHE A 228 6.00 14.89 -2.26
CA PHE A 228 7.15 15.22 -3.10
C PHE A 228 7.03 14.51 -4.45
N ASP A 229 7.38 15.19 -5.56
CA ASP A 229 7.29 14.63 -6.91
C ASP A 229 8.36 13.55 -7.22
N ASN A 230 9.40 13.43 -6.38
CA ASN A 230 10.49 12.46 -6.58
C ASN A 230 11.25 12.13 -5.28
N GLU A 231 11.83 10.93 -5.23
CA GLU A 231 12.62 10.45 -4.09
C GLU A 231 13.93 11.20 -3.86
N THR A 232 14.50 11.88 -4.86
CA THR A 232 15.74 12.67 -4.67
C THR A 232 15.49 13.85 -3.75
N ALA A 233 14.33 14.51 -3.87
CA ALA A 233 13.90 15.56 -2.96
C ALA A 233 13.63 15.03 -1.55
N ILE A 234 13.02 13.84 -1.42
CA ILE A 234 12.81 13.14 -0.14
C ILE A 234 14.15 12.82 0.54
N THR A 235 15.08 12.23 -0.23
CA THR A 235 16.43 11.82 0.23
C THR A 235 17.21 13.03 0.73
N ASN A 236 17.17 14.16 0.02
CA ASN A 236 17.76 15.41 0.49
C ASN A 236 17.07 15.94 1.76
N GLY A 237 15.73 15.86 1.84
CA GLY A 237 14.95 16.28 3.00
C GLY A 237 15.22 15.46 4.27
N LEU A 238 15.51 14.16 4.13
CA LEU A 238 15.96 13.29 5.22
C LEU A 238 17.35 13.72 5.71
N LYS A 239 18.30 13.93 4.79
CA LYS A 239 19.68 14.31 5.11
C LYS A 239 19.82 15.70 5.75
N THR A 240 18.86 16.60 5.52
CA THR A 240 18.77 17.92 6.17
C THR A 240 17.93 17.94 7.44
N GLY A 241 17.22 16.85 7.77
CA GLY A 241 16.25 16.82 8.88
C GLY A 241 14.98 17.63 8.63
N GLN A 242 14.69 18.00 7.37
CA GLN A 242 13.43 18.64 6.97
C GLN A 242 12.25 17.68 7.06
N VAL A 243 12.48 16.38 6.84
CA VAL A 243 11.53 15.30 7.07
C VAL A 243 12.18 14.20 7.91
N ASN A 244 11.42 13.61 8.83
CA ASN A 244 11.95 12.70 9.84
C ASN A 244 11.74 11.22 9.48
N ALA A 245 10.80 10.93 8.57
CA ALA A 245 10.53 9.59 8.07
C ALA A 245 10.06 9.60 6.59
N ALA A 246 10.40 8.56 5.83
CA ALA A 246 9.91 8.32 4.48
C ALA A 246 9.97 6.84 4.08
N LEU A 247 9.35 6.51 2.95
CA LEU A 247 9.53 5.26 2.21
C LEU A 247 10.25 5.53 0.88
N LEU A 248 11.32 4.80 0.61
CA LEU A 248 12.07 4.86 -0.66
C LEU A 248 11.90 3.56 -1.47
N GLN A 249 11.59 3.71 -2.75
CA GLN A 249 11.42 2.63 -3.72
C GLN A 249 12.59 2.59 -4.71
N SER A 250 13.21 3.72 -5.04
CA SER A 250 14.27 3.86 -6.04
C SER A 250 15.59 3.28 -5.55
N ALA A 251 16.20 2.41 -6.36
CA ALA A 251 17.43 1.71 -6.00
C ALA A 251 18.60 2.68 -5.74
N ASP A 252 18.75 3.71 -6.59
CA ASP A 252 19.77 4.75 -6.46
C ASP A 252 19.60 5.55 -5.16
N GLN A 253 18.36 5.88 -4.78
CA GLN A 253 18.09 6.67 -3.58
C GLN A 253 18.24 5.84 -2.31
N GLN A 254 17.89 4.54 -2.35
CA GLN A 254 18.22 3.61 -1.27
C GLN A 254 19.74 3.46 -1.08
N ILE A 255 20.55 3.41 -2.15
CA ILE A 255 22.04 3.44 -2.02
C ILE A 255 22.50 4.80 -1.47
N ALA A 256 21.98 5.90 -2.00
CA ALA A 256 22.35 7.24 -1.59
C ALA A 256 22.01 7.52 -0.11
N ILE A 257 21.03 6.84 0.48
CA ILE A 257 20.68 7.00 1.90
C ILE A 257 21.35 5.99 2.82
N GLU A 258 21.53 4.73 2.41
CA GLU A 258 22.29 3.72 3.18
C GLU A 258 23.76 4.13 3.40
N SER A 259 24.29 5.06 2.59
CA SER A 259 25.61 5.67 2.78
C SER A 259 25.67 6.82 3.81
N ASP A 260 24.54 7.28 4.36
CA ASP A 260 24.50 8.37 5.34
C ASP A 260 24.36 7.84 6.78
N PRO A 261 25.41 7.93 7.62
CA PRO A 261 25.45 7.28 8.94
C PRO A 261 24.49 7.89 9.97
N LYS A 262 23.92 9.08 9.70
CA LYS A 262 22.88 9.66 10.56
C LYS A 262 21.58 8.87 10.47
N THR A 263 21.24 8.42 9.26
CA THR A 263 19.95 7.80 8.98
C THR A 263 19.82 6.43 9.63
N LYS A 264 18.57 5.97 9.74
CA LYS A 264 18.21 4.61 10.17
C LYS A 264 17.26 4.03 9.13
N THR A 265 17.44 2.76 8.79
CA THR A 265 16.77 2.15 7.63
C THR A 265 16.24 0.77 7.95
N GLU A 266 14.97 0.51 7.63
CA GLU A 266 14.35 -0.82 7.76
C GLU A 266 13.88 -1.33 6.40
N LYS A 267 14.17 -2.60 6.09
CA LYS A 267 13.88 -3.20 4.78
C LYS A 267 12.55 -3.95 4.81
N GLN A 268 11.75 -3.80 3.76
CA GLN A 268 10.47 -4.49 3.64
C GLN A 268 10.23 -4.96 2.19
N GLU A 269 9.62 -6.13 2.03
CA GLU A 269 8.98 -6.54 0.78
C GLU A 269 7.48 -6.68 1.05
N ILE A 270 6.66 -6.12 0.15
CA ILE A 270 5.21 -5.93 0.37
C ILE A 270 4.36 -6.34 -0.84
N ASP A 271 4.98 -6.43 -2.01
CA ASP A 271 4.34 -6.56 -3.30
C ASP A 271 5.20 -7.40 -4.25
N PHE A 272 4.68 -7.67 -5.44
CA PHE A 272 5.49 -7.98 -6.60
C PHE A 272 5.23 -6.95 -7.71
N GLN A 273 6.26 -6.64 -8.49
CA GLN A 273 6.07 -6.01 -9.79
C GLN A 273 5.94 -7.09 -10.87
N GLY A 274 4.98 -6.93 -11.77
CA GLY A 274 4.73 -7.89 -12.84
C GLY A 274 3.73 -7.41 -13.87
N LEU A 275 3.71 -8.07 -15.02
CA LEU A 275 2.67 -7.93 -16.03
C LEU A 275 1.46 -8.79 -15.63
N LEU A 276 0.35 -8.13 -15.28
CA LEU A 276 -0.95 -8.75 -15.10
C LEU A 276 -1.58 -8.97 -16.47
N LEU A 277 -1.96 -10.22 -16.77
CA LEU A 277 -2.71 -10.54 -17.98
C LEU A 277 -4.19 -10.51 -17.65
N PHE A 278 -4.92 -9.51 -18.15
CA PHE A 278 -6.36 -9.40 -17.94
C PHE A 278 -7.13 -10.29 -18.93
N ASP A 279 -6.68 -10.31 -20.18
CA ASP A 279 -7.37 -10.95 -21.30
C ASP A 279 -6.92 -12.41 -21.52
N ARG A 280 -7.04 -13.22 -20.46
CA ARG A 280 -6.71 -14.65 -20.52
C ARG A 280 -7.67 -15.47 -21.41
N ASP A 281 -8.80 -14.88 -21.81
CA ASP A 281 -9.74 -15.44 -22.80
C ASP A 281 -9.42 -15.05 -24.26
N GLY A 282 -8.48 -14.12 -24.50
CA GLY A 282 -8.15 -13.65 -25.84
C GLY A 282 -9.28 -12.90 -26.57
N LYS A 283 -9.99 -12.01 -25.88
CA LYS A 283 -11.04 -11.11 -26.39
C LYS A 283 -10.46 -9.91 -27.15
N LEU A 284 -9.27 -9.43 -26.75
CA LEU A 284 -8.52 -8.33 -27.38
C LEU A 284 -7.23 -8.80 -28.05
N THR A 285 -6.56 -9.79 -27.47
CA THR A 285 -5.36 -10.43 -28.05
C THR A 285 -5.57 -11.94 -28.07
N PRO A 286 -6.13 -12.49 -29.16
CA PRO A 286 -6.52 -13.91 -29.25
C PRO A 286 -5.43 -14.90 -28.84
N ALA A 287 -4.16 -14.57 -29.05
CA ALA A 287 -3.02 -15.38 -28.62
C ALA A 287 -2.98 -15.65 -27.12
N LEU A 288 -3.44 -14.72 -26.27
CA LEU A 288 -3.43 -14.87 -24.81
C LEU A 288 -4.42 -15.91 -24.29
N ARG A 289 -5.33 -16.42 -25.13
CA ARG A 289 -6.19 -17.58 -24.82
C ARG A 289 -5.37 -18.84 -24.55
N GLU A 290 -4.29 -19.02 -25.30
CA GLU A 290 -3.46 -20.22 -25.22
C GLU A 290 -2.51 -20.14 -24.01
N ALA A 291 -2.64 -21.10 -23.09
CA ALA A 291 -1.75 -21.21 -21.93
C ALA A 291 -0.26 -21.25 -22.34
N LYS A 292 0.05 -21.91 -23.46
CA LYS A 292 1.41 -21.95 -24.04
C LYS A 292 1.94 -20.57 -24.41
N VAL A 293 1.10 -19.64 -24.86
CA VAL A 293 1.52 -18.24 -25.13
C VAL A 293 1.81 -17.52 -23.82
N ARG A 294 0.97 -17.68 -22.79
CA ARG A 294 1.19 -17.09 -21.46
C ARG A 294 2.44 -17.64 -20.77
N GLN A 295 2.71 -18.94 -20.93
CA GLN A 295 3.95 -19.60 -20.53
C GLN A 295 5.15 -19.06 -21.32
N ALA A 296 5.02 -18.84 -22.64
CA ALA A 296 6.09 -18.27 -23.47
C ALA A 296 6.47 -16.84 -23.05
N LEU A 297 5.50 -15.99 -22.70
CA LEU A 297 5.79 -14.66 -22.13
C LEU A 297 6.55 -14.78 -20.80
N ASN A 298 6.24 -15.77 -19.98
CA ASN A 298 6.95 -16.03 -18.73
C ASN A 298 8.38 -16.54 -18.91
N TYR A 299 8.64 -17.41 -19.91
CA TYR A 299 9.99 -17.85 -20.27
C TYR A 299 10.81 -16.79 -21.02
N ALA A 300 10.17 -15.76 -21.59
CA ALA A 300 10.88 -14.66 -22.25
C ALA A 300 11.54 -13.68 -21.26
N VAL A 301 10.93 -13.41 -20.10
CA VAL A 301 11.41 -12.37 -19.17
C VAL A 301 12.71 -12.79 -18.48
N ASP A 302 13.75 -11.97 -18.61
CA ASP A 302 14.98 -12.13 -17.80
C ASP A 302 14.83 -11.45 -16.43
N ARG A 303 14.25 -12.20 -15.49
CA ARG A 303 13.97 -11.72 -14.12
C ARG A 303 15.24 -11.33 -13.36
N ASP A 304 16.33 -12.07 -13.56
CA ASP A 304 17.58 -11.88 -12.82
C ASP A 304 18.33 -10.65 -13.38
N THR A 305 18.40 -10.49 -14.70
CA THR A 305 18.94 -9.26 -15.32
C THR A 305 18.08 -8.04 -14.99
N MET A 306 16.75 -8.15 -14.93
CA MET A 306 15.90 -7.04 -14.48
C MET A 306 16.17 -6.68 -13.01
N LEU A 307 16.31 -7.66 -12.12
CA LEU A 307 16.60 -7.42 -10.70
C LEU A 307 17.99 -6.81 -10.49
N ASP A 308 19.01 -7.26 -11.24
CA ASP A 308 20.35 -6.67 -11.20
C ASP A 308 20.37 -5.25 -11.80
N ARG A 309 19.90 -5.07 -13.04
CA ARG A 309 20.10 -3.83 -13.80
C ARG A 309 19.10 -2.72 -13.51
N ILE A 310 17.87 -3.06 -13.08
CA ILE A 310 16.80 -2.07 -12.82
C ILE A 310 16.59 -1.87 -11.31
N ARG A 311 16.84 -2.90 -10.49
CA ARG A 311 16.66 -2.86 -9.04
C ARG A 311 17.98 -2.90 -8.25
N GLN A 312 19.15 -3.09 -8.88
CA GLN A 312 20.44 -3.19 -8.20
C GLN A 312 20.42 -4.23 -7.06
N ASN A 313 19.75 -5.37 -7.32
CA ASN A 313 19.52 -6.47 -6.39
C ASN A 313 18.67 -6.11 -5.14
N ARG A 314 17.90 -5.01 -5.17
CA ARG A 314 16.96 -4.60 -4.12
C ARG A 314 15.58 -5.22 -4.31
N GLY A 315 15.51 -6.50 -3.97
CA GLY A 315 14.31 -7.35 -4.05
C GLY A 315 14.67 -8.82 -4.24
N ARG A 316 13.69 -9.64 -4.59
CA ARG A 316 13.86 -11.09 -4.91
C ARG A 316 13.03 -11.47 -6.12
N THR A 317 13.56 -12.25 -7.05
CA THR A 317 12.79 -12.71 -8.22
C THR A 317 11.60 -13.59 -7.81
N THR A 318 10.52 -13.55 -8.59
CA THR A 318 9.32 -14.38 -8.36
C THR A 318 8.60 -14.69 -9.67
N SER A 319 7.96 -15.85 -9.71
CA SER A 319 6.99 -16.23 -10.75
C SER A 319 5.56 -16.37 -10.20
N GLN A 320 5.35 -16.14 -8.90
CA GLN A 320 4.07 -16.36 -8.20
C GLN A 320 3.50 -15.09 -7.57
N ILE A 321 2.17 -15.04 -7.43
CA ILE A 321 1.43 -13.89 -6.87
C ILE A 321 1.30 -13.92 -5.34
N PHE A 322 1.48 -15.08 -4.70
CA PHE A 322 1.37 -15.23 -3.25
C PHE A 322 2.66 -14.81 -2.53
N GLY A 323 2.50 -14.15 -1.37
CA GLY A 323 3.60 -13.64 -0.55
C GLY A 323 4.17 -14.67 0.42
N PRO A 324 5.42 -14.53 0.89
CA PRO A 324 6.04 -15.50 1.79
C PRO A 324 5.33 -15.69 3.14
N GLU A 325 4.44 -14.76 3.50
CA GLU A 325 3.67 -14.76 4.75
C GLU A 325 2.33 -15.53 4.64
N THR A 326 1.92 -15.97 3.43
CA THR A 326 0.66 -16.73 3.22
C THR A 326 0.88 -18.24 3.21
N MET A 327 -0.18 -19.03 3.42
CA MET A 327 -0.08 -20.49 3.43
C MET A 327 -0.03 -21.11 2.02
N GLY A 328 -0.59 -20.42 1.02
CA GLY A 328 -0.58 -20.77 -0.40
C GLY A 328 0.80 -20.65 -1.08
N TYR A 329 1.73 -19.88 -0.50
CA TYR A 329 3.10 -19.75 -1.00
C TYR A 329 3.86 -21.09 -1.01
N ASP A 330 4.58 -21.34 -2.10
CA ASP A 330 5.63 -22.36 -2.20
C ASP A 330 6.88 -21.73 -2.82
N LYS A 331 8.00 -21.74 -2.10
CA LYS A 331 9.30 -21.23 -2.54
C LYS A 331 9.78 -21.82 -3.88
N LYS A 332 9.36 -23.05 -4.22
CA LYS A 332 9.69 -23.67 -5.52
C LYS A 332 9.06 -22.92 -6.71
N LEU A 333 7.96 -22.21 -6.49
CA LEU A 333 7.26 -21.46 -7.54
C LEU A 333 7.90 -20.09 -7.80
N ASP A 334 8.79 -19.57 -6.93
CA ASP A 334 9.50 -18.32 -7.21
C ASP A 334 10.35 -18.42 -8.49
N THR A 335 11.05 -19.54 -8.66
CA THR A 335 11.96 -19.82 -9.78
C THR A 335 11.38 -20.81 -10.80
N TYR A 336 10.05 -20.91 -10.94
CA TYR A 336 9.43 -21.88 -11.86
C TYR A 336 9.70 -21.58 -13.34
N TYR A 337 9.77 -20.29 -13.70
CA TYR A 337 10.12 -19.84 -15.05
C TYR A 337 11.54 -19.25 -15.09
N SER A 338 12.48 -20.06 -15.57
CA SER A 338 13.79 -19.60 -16.03
C SER A 338 13.67 -18.68 -17.25
N HIS A 339 14.67 -17.84 -17.51
CA HIS A 339 14.81 -17.18 -18.80
C HIS A 339 15.20 -18.23 -19.86
N ASP A 340 14.31 -18.50 -20.81
CA ASP A 340 14.53 -19.42 -21.94
C ASP A 340 13.76 -18.97 -23.20
N PRO A 341 14.33 -18.04 -23.99
CA PRO A 341 13.74 -17.59 -25.26
C PRO A 341 13.62 -18.68 -26.33
N ALA A 342 14.31 -19.82 -26.20
CA ALA A 342 14.21 -20.92 -27.15
C ALA A 342 12.95 -21.76 -26.89
N LYS A 343 12.72 -22.12 -25.62
CA LYS A 343 11.49 -22.78 -25.16
C LYS A 343 10.26 -21.88 -25.34
N ALA A 344 10.39 -20.58 -25.11
CA ALA A 344 9.32 -19.63 -25.40
C ALA A 344 8.93 -19.65 -26.90
N LYS A 345 9.89 -19.68 -27.83
CA LYS A 345 9.61 -19.84 -29.27
C LYS A 345 8.96 -21.17 -29.62
N ALA A 346 9.39 -22.26 -28.97
CA ALA A 346 8.76 -23.57 -29.16
C ALA A 346 7.29 -23.56 -28.73
N LEU A 347 7.00 -23.02 -27.54
CA LEU A 347 5.65 -22.86 -27.01
C LEU A 347 4.76 -21.96 -27.91
N LEU A 348 5.29 -20.85 -28.42
CA LEU A 348 4.57 -20.02 -29.41
C LEU A 348 4.27 -20.78 -30.70
N LYS A 349 5.24 -21.53 -31.24
CA LYS A 349 5.05 -22.35 -32.44
C LYS A 349 4.00 -23.44 -32.23
N GLU A 350 4.03 -24.13 -31.09
CA GLU A 350 3.04 -25.14 -30.71
C GLU A 350 1.63 -24.56 -30.50
N ALA A 351 1.53 -23.27 -30.14
CA ALA A 351 0.27 -22.54 -30.04
C ALA A 351 -0.22 -21.94 -31.37
N GLY A 352 0.49 -22.17 -32.48
CA GLY A 352 0.17 -21.60 -33.80
C GLY A 352 0.73 -20.19 -34.06
N TYR A 353 1.37 -19.56 -33.06
CA TYR A 353 1.92 -18.20 -33.14
C TYR A 353 3.42 -18.18 -33.50
N ALA A 354 3.83 -19.06 -34.42
CA ALA A 354 5.23 -19.17 -34.87
C ALA A 354 5.81 -17.87 -35.47
N ASN A 355 4.95 -17.02 -36.05
CA ASN A 355 5.29 -15.71 -36.60
C ASN A 355 5.12 -14.56 -35.57
N GLY A 356 4.85 -14.89 -34.31
CA GLY A 356 4.56 -13.93 -33.25
C GLY A 356 3.19 -13.25 -33.37
N PHE A 357 3.02 -12.18 -32.60
CA PHE A 357 1.84 -11.29 -32.61
C PHE A 357 2.22 -9.93 -32.03
N THR A 358 1.33 -8.93 -32.11
CA THR A 358 1.50 -7.63 -31.43
C THR A 358 0.75 -7.64 -30.11
N LEU A 359 1.43 -7.27 -29.02
CA LEU A 359 0.83 -7.05 -27.71
C LEU A 359 0.86 -5.55 -27.42
N LYS A 360 -0.31 -4.93 -27.21
CA LYS A 360 -0.44 -3.51 -26.86
C LYS A 360 -0.74 -3.38 -25.36
N LEU A 361 0.11 -2.67 -24.61
CA LEU A 361 -0.02 -2.45 -23.18
C LEU A 361 -0.01 -0.95 -22.84
N PRO A 362 -0.69 -0.50 -21.78
CA PRO A 362 -0.58 0.86 -21.28
C PRO A 362 0.78 1.04 -20.59
N ARG A 363 1.39 2.22 -20.72
CA ARG A 363 2.60 2.61 -20.01
C ARG A 363 2.33 3.82 -19.12
N ILE A 364 2.41 3.62 -17.81
CA ILE A 364 2.38 4.68 -16.81
C ILE A 364 3.81 4.82 -16.28
N THR A 365 4.49 5.95 -16.54
CA THR A 365 5.94 6.08 -16.30
C THR A 365 6.36 5.85 -14.84
N ALA A 366 5.49 6.19 -13.87
CA ALA A 366 5.72 5.95 -12.44
C ALA A 366 5.75 4.46 -12.05
N ILE A 367 5.16 3.58 -12.86
CA ILE A 367 5.18 2.12 -12.67
C ILE A 367 6.22 1.49 -13.61
N VAL A 368 6.27 1.96 -14.86
CA VAL A 368 7.13 1.43 -15.93
C VAL A 368 8.09 2.52 -16.42
N ASN A 369 9.25 2.60 -15.74
CA ASN A 369 10.37 3.44 -16.17
C ASN A 369 10.96 2.94 -17.52
N ASP A 370 11.84 3.74 -18.13
CA ASP A 370 12.35 3.44 -19.48
C ASP A 370 13.19 2.16 -19.53
N ALA A 371 13.91 1.82 -18.45
CA ALA A 371 14.68 0.58 -18.37
C ALA A 371 13.78 -0.67 -18.40
N LEU A 372 12.69 -0.68 -17.62
CA LEU A 372 11.72 -1.78 -17.62
C LEU A 372 10.92 -1.84 -18.92
N ALA A 373 10.55 -0.68 -19.47
CA ALA A 373 9.89 -0.57 -20.76
C ALA A 373 10.74 -1.18 -21.90
N ALA A 374 12.04 -0.87 -21.91
CA ALA A 374 12.99 -1.38 -22.90
C ALA A 374 13.33 -2.87 -22.69
N SER A 375 13.50 -3.32 -21.44
CA SER A 375 13.78 -4.74 -21.14
C SER A 375 12.63 -5.63 -21.61
N LEU A 376 11.38 -5.31 -21.25
CA LEU A 376 10.21 -6.06 -21.71
C LEU A 376 10.04 -6.03 -23.24
N GLN A 377 10.39 -4.92 -23.90
CA GLN A 377 10.39 -4.84 -25.36
C GLN A 377 11.51 -5.69 -26.00
N SER A 378 12.68 -5.79 -25.37
CA SER A 378 13.77 -6.68 -25.80
C SER A 378 13.38 -8.14 -25.68
N ASP A 379 12.92 -8.55 -24.49
CA ASP A 379 12.57 -9.93 -24.14
C ASP A 379 11.44 -10.48 -25.02
N PHE A 380 10.37 -9.70 -25.19
CA PHE A 380 9.24 -10.11 -26.03
C PHE A 380 9.62 -10.09 -27.52
N LYS A 381 10.41 -9.11 -27.98
CA LYS A 381 10.95 -9.10 -29.36
C LYS A 381 11.86 -10.31 -29.61
N ALA A 382 12.66 -10.72 -28.63
CA ALA A 382 13.55 -11.87 -28.76
C ALA A 382 12.80 -13.17 -29.08
N ILE A 383 11.54 -13.30 -28.64
CA ILE A 383 10.64 -14.43 -28.95
C ILE A 383 9.67 -14.17 -30.12
N GLY A 384 9.71 -12.98 -30.73
CA GLY A 384 8.86 -12.58 -31.86
C GLY A 384 7.57 -11.83 -31.50
N VAL A 385 7.31 -11.57 -30.21
CA VAL A 385 6.15 -10.79 -29.76
C VAL A 385 6.48 -9.29 -29.80
N LYS A 386 5.77 -8.54 -30.64
CA LYS A 386 5.95 -7.09 -30.76
C LYS A 386 5.21 -6.37 -29.64
N LEU A 387 5.93 -5.99 -28.58
CA LEU A 387 5.38 -5.16 -27.50
C LEU A 387 5.30 -3.69 -27.91
N VAL A 388 4.10 -3.12 -27.85
CA VAL A 388 3.79 -1.71 -28.13
C VAL A 388 3.26 -1.05 -26.86
N TRP A 389 3.99 -0.06 -26.36
CA TRP A 389 3.57 0.79 -25.25
C TRP A 389 2.66 1.93 -25.73
N ASP A 390 1.56 2.16 -25.01
CA ASP A 390 0.65 3.30 -25.15
C ASP A 390 0.82 4.17 -23.89
N THR A 391 1.59 5.24 -23.97
CA THR A 391 1.97 6.05 -22.80
C THR A 391 0.83 6.94 -22.35
N LEU A 392 0.44 6.85 -21.08
CA LEU A 392 -0.72 7.55 -20.50
C LEU A 392 -0.32 8.33 -19.25
N ASP A 393 -0.98 9.46 -19.02
CA ASP A 393 -1.07 10.07 -17.70
C ASP A 393 -1.97 9.24 -16.76
N GLY A 394 -1.97 9.54 -15.47
CA GLY A 394 -2.71 8.78 -14.47
C GLY A 394 -4.23 8.77 -14.65
N ALA A 395 -4.83 9.86 -15.12
CA ALA A 395 -6.28 9.93 -15.33
C ALA A 395 -6.71 9.19 -16.60
N SER A 396 -5.99 9.40 -17.70
CA SER A 396 -6.15 8.63 -18.94
C SER A 396 -5.92 7.14 -18.74
N ALA A 397 -4.98 6.76 -17.86
CA ALA A 397 -4.74 5.37 -17.49
C ALA A 397 -5.95 4.75 -16.79
N VAL A 398 -6.51 5.40 -15.76
CA VAL A 398 -7.69 4.87 -15.05
C VAL A 398 -8.86 4.66 -16.02
N GLN A 399 -9.17 5.66 -16.86
CA GLN A 399 -10.26 5.56 -17.83
C GLN A 399 -10.03 4.44 -18.84
N LYS A 400 -8.90 4.46 -19.58
CA LYS A 400 -8.67 3.49 -20.67
C LYS A 400 -8.49 2.05 -20.16
N VAL A 401 -7.93 1.86 -18.96
CA VAL A 401 -7.67 0.52 -18.42
C VAL A 401 -8.90 -0.06 -17.74
N PHE A 402 -9.54 0.67 -16.82
CA PHE A 402 -10.59 0.08 -15.97
C PHE A 402 -12.01 0.36 -16.46
N THR A 403 -12.25 1.51 -17.11
CA THR A 403 -13.56 1.85 -17.70
C THR A 403 -13.68 1.29 -19.13
N ASP A 404 -12.81 1.73 -20.04
CA ASP A 404 -12.88 1.37 -21.46
C ASP A 404 -12.37 -0.06 -21.73
N ARG A 405 -11.58 -0.61 -20.79
CA ARG A 405 -10.95 -1.95 -20.88
C ARG A 405 -10.14 -2.15 -22.16
N ALA A 406 -9.42 -1.11 -22.59
CA ALA A 406 -8.79 -1.04 -23.91
C ALA A 406 -7.48 -1.86 -24.08
N TYR A 407 -7.09 -2.66 -23.08
CA TYR A 407 -5.82 -3.37 -23.05
C TYR A 407 -5.94 -4.80 -22.48
N SER A 408 -5.13 -5.70 -23.03
CA SER A 408 -5.09 -7.11 -22.68
C SER A 408 -4.42 -7.42 -21.33
N GLY A 409 -3.81 -6.40 -20.71
CA GLY A 409 -3.02 -6.48 -19.49
C GLY A 409 -2.31 -5.16 -19.19
N MET A 410 -1.57 -5.12 -18.09
CA MET A 410 -0.69 -3.99 -17.75
C MET A 410 0.40 -4.44 -16.77
N VAL A 411 1.52 -3.72 -16.69
CA VAL A 411 2.46 -3.86 -15.57
C VAL A 411 1.91 -3.11 -14.35
N MET A 412 1.97 -3.76 -13.18
CA MET A 412 1.56 -3.21 -11.89
C MET A 412 2.54 -3.63 -10.79
N ASN A 413 2.56 -2.84 -9.71
CA ASN A 413 2.98 -3.31 -8.39
C ASN A 413 1.73 -3.83 -7.68
N MET A 414 1.72 -5.08 -7.25
CA MET A 414 0.57 -5.71 -6.60
C MET A 414 0.95 -6.24 -5.21
N GLY A 415 0.33 -5.68 -4.18
CA GLY A 415 0.53 -6.08 -2.79
C GLY A 415 0.27 -7.58 -2.58
N GLN A 416 1.05 -8.18 -1.69
CA GLN A 416 0.92 -9.58 -1.29
C GLN A 416 0.38 -9.65 0.14
N PRO A 417 -0.95 -9.53 0.35
CA PRO A 417 -1.54 -9.55 1.68
C PRO A 417 -1.33 -10.92 2.36
N THR A 418 -1.28 -10.93 3.69
CA THR A 418 -1.10 -12.14 4.50
C THR A 418 -2.22 -13.18 4.36
N SER A 419 -3.43 -12.74 3.97
CA SER A 419 -4.56 -13.62 3.72
C SER A 419 -4.53 -14.18 2.29
N ASP A 420 -4.43 -15.51 2.17
CA ASP A 420 -4.57 -16.24 0.91
C ASP A 420 -5.88 -15.92 0.19
N TRP A 421 -6.98 -15.70 0.94
CA TRP A 421 -8.26 -15.30 0.36
C TRP A 421 -8.24 -13.86 -0.16
N ALA A 422 -7.59 -12.92 0.53
CA ALA A 422 -7.48 -11.55 0.02
C ALA A 422 -6.68 -11.51 -1.30
N ALA A 423 -5.54 -12.21 -1.37
CA ALA A 423 -4.74 -12.32 -2.59
C ALA A 423 -5.51 -12.98 -3.75
N ALA A 424 -6.22 -14.08 -3.48
CA ALA A 424 -7.05 -14.76 -4.47
C ALA A 424 -8.27 -13.91 -4.91
N ASN A 425 -8.91 -13.21 -3.98
CA ASN A 425 -10.05 -12.35 -4.27
C ASN A 425 -9.62 -11.19 -5.17
N ASP A 426 -8.56 -10.44 -4.83
CA ASP A 426 -8.19 -9.24 -5.59
C ASP A 426 -7.67 -9.55 -7.00
N LEU A 427 -6.89 -10.63 -7.17
CA LEU A 427 -6.22 -10.96 -8.43
C LEU A 427 -6.92 -12.03 -9.30
N VAL A 428 -7.69 -12.95 -8.70
CA VAL A 428 -8.20 -14.15 -9.40
C VAL A 428 -9.72 -14.09 -9.59
N THR A 429 -10.51 -13.65 -8.60
CA THR A 429 -11.97 -13.49 -8.79
C THR A 429 -12.27 -12.28 -9.70
N PRO A 430 -13.41 -12.25 -10.43
CA PRO A 430 -13.79 -11.12 -11.27
C PRO A 430 -13.71 -9.77 -10.53
N GLY A 431 -13.20 -8.74 -11.21
CA GLY A 431 -12.91 -7.43 -10.60
C GLY A 431 -11.85 -6.65 -11.38
N ALA A 432 -11.26 -5.63 -10.78
CA ALA A 432 -10.32 -4.73 -11.48
C ALA A 432 -9.17 -5.47 -12.20
N PHE A 433 -8.56 -6.47 -11.56
CA PHE A 433 -7.42 -7.22 -12.11
C PHE A 433 -7.81 -8.54 -12.81
N ASN A 434 -9.11 -8.84 -12.86
CA ASN A 434 -9.69 -9.87 -13.73
C ASN A 434 -10.96 -9.31 -14.41
N MET A 435 -10.78 -8.17 -15.11
CA MET A 435 -11.89 -7.37 -15.65
C MET A 435 -12.72 -8.07 -16.73
N PHE A 436 -12.15 -9.08 -17.39
CA PHE A 436 -12.85 -9.89 -18.39
C PHE A 436 -13.55 -11.12 -17.79
N GLY A 437 -13.38 -11.37 -16.49
CA GLY A 437 -14.03 -12.45 -15.75
C GLY A 437 -13.51 -13.86 -16.09
N THR A 438 -12.29 -13.99 -16.59
CA THR A 438 -11.73 -15.29 -17.00
C THR A 438 -11.67 -16.25 -15.81
N THR A 439 -12.04 -17.50 -16.03
CA THR A 439 -12.03 -18.56 -15.02
C THR A 439 -11.94 -19.93 -15.70
N ASP A 440 -11.49 -20.94 -14.98
CA ASP A 440 -11.35 -22.31 -15.45
C ASP A 440 -11.81 -23.33 -14.39
N LYS A 441 -11.87 -24.61 -14.76
CA LYS A 441 -12.37 -25.69 -13.88
C LYS A 441 -11.56 -25.88 -12.60
N VAL A 442 -10.27 -25.55 -12.60
CA VAL A 442 -9.40 -25.66 -11.42
C VAL A 442 -9.68 -24.47 -10.50
N THR A 443 -9.66 -23.26 -11.06
CA THR A 443 -9.97 -22.01 -10.37
C THR A 443 -11.37 -22.05 -9.74
N GLN A 444 -12.39 -22.52 -10.47
CA GLN A 444 -13.77 -22.71 -9.97
C GLN A 444 -13.87 -23.73 -8.82
N LYS A 445 -13.09 -24.82 -8.87
CA LYS A 445 -13.03 -25.84 -7.81
C LYS A 445 -12.37 -25.32 -6.52
N LEU A 446 -11.37 -24.45 -6.65
CA LEU A 446 -10.47 -24.11 -5.55
C LEU A 446 -10.81 -22.81 -4.82
N LEU A 447 -11.29 -21.77 -5.52
CA LEU A 447 -11.68 -20.52 -4.87
C LEU A 447 -12.68 -20.72 -3.71
N PRO A 448 -13.78 -21.51 -3.85
CA PRO A 448 -14.68 -21.77 -2.74
C PRO A 448 -14.00 -22.48 -1.58
N ARG A 449 -13.05 -23.40 -1.84
CA ARG A 449 -12.34 -24.16 -0.79
C ARG A 449 -11.32 -23.31 -0.03
N ILE A 450 -10.77 -22.27 -0.64
CA ILE A 450 -9.95 -21.25 0.04
C ILE A 450 -10.85 -20.37 0.93
N GLN A 451 -12.03 -20.00 0.43
CA GLN A 451 -12.98 -19.14 1.14
C GLN A 451 -13.67 -19.85 2.32
N THR A 452 -14.25 -21.03 2.10
CA THR A 452 -15.14 -21.72 3.05
C THR A 452 -14.52 -22.95 3.71
N GLY A 453 -13.35 -23.42 3.24
CA GLY A 453 -12.59 -24.48 3.91
C GLY A 453 -12.02 -24.04 5.27
N THR A 454 -11.50 -25.00 6.04
CA THR A 454 -10.83 -24.75 7.33
C THR A 454 -9.39 -25.28 7.31
N GLY A 455 -8.49 -24.61 8.05
CA GLY A 455 -7.13 -25.08 8.32
C GLY A 455 -6.38 -25.69 7.13
N SER A 456 -6.21 -27.01 7.17
CA SER A 456 -5.50 -27.80 6.16
C SER A 456 -6.17 -27.80 4.78
N GLU A 457 -7.50 -27.71 4.69
CA GLU A 457 -8.18 -27.66 3.39
C GLU A 457 -7.93 -26.34 2.67
N ALA A 458 -8.19 -25.21 3.33
CA ALA A 458 -7.99 -23.89 2.72
C ALA A 458 -6.52 -23.70 2.29
N LYS A 459 -5.58 -24.16 3.12
CA LYS A 459 -4.15 -24.23 2.80
C LYS A 459 -3.83 -25.11 1.60
N ALA A 460 -4.42 -26.30 1.50
CA ALA A 460 -4.21 -27.18 0.36
C ALA A 460 -4.78 -26.58 -0.93
N ALA A 461 -5.99 -26.01 -0.88
CA ALA A 461 -6.63 -25.36 -2.02
C ALA A 461 -5.87 -24.09 -2.47
N ALA A 462 -5.31 -23.30 -1.55
CA ALA A 462 -4.49 -22.13 -1.88
C ALA A 462 -3.20 -22.53 -2.60
N ARG A 463 -2.55 -23.62 -2.18
CA ARG A 463 -1.35 -24.18 -2.84
C ARG A 463 -1.66 -24.78 -4.21
N GLU A 464 -2.73 -25.58 -4.30
CA GLU A 464 -3.21 -26.17 -5.56
C GLU A 464 -3.58 -25.07 -6.58
N LEU A 465 -4.16 -23.94 -6.11
CA LEU A 465 -4.47 -22.79 -6.94
C LEU A 465 -3.19 -22.03 -7.35
N ASN A 466 -2.29 -21.73 -6.42
CA ASN A 466 -1.04 -21.03 -6.72
C ASN A 466 -0.19 -21.81 -7.75
N GLU A 467 -0.03 -23.12 -7.56
CA GLU A 467 0.67 -23.99 -8.51
C GLU A 467 0.00 -23.99 -9.89
N HIS A 468 -1.33 -24.00 -9.96
CA HIS A 468 -2.09 -23.88 -11.22
C HIS A 468 -1.87 -22.51 -11.90
N LEU A 469 -2.08 -21.40 -11.19
CA LEU A 469 -1.94 -20.04 -11.72
C LEU A 469 -0.54 -19.77 -12.28
N VAL A 470 0.50 -20.29 -11.62
CA VAL A 470 1.89 -20.21 -12.09
C VAL A 470 2.07 -21.08 -13.33
N LYS A 471 1.70 -22.37 -13.30
CA LYS A 471 1.89 -23.29 -14.44
C LYS A 471 1.11 -22.91 -15.69
N ASP A 472 -0.09 -22.34 -15.54
CA ASP A 472 -0.94 -21.88 -16.64
C ASP A 472 -0.62 -20.43 -17.09
N GLY A 473 0.29 -19.75 -16.39
CA GLY A 473 0.81 -18.44 -16.75
C GLY A 473 -0.22 -17.31 -16.59
N TRP A 474 -1.09 -17.37 -15.59
CA TRP A 474 -2.15 -16.35 -15.39
C TRP A 474 -1.63 -14.91 -15.21
N PHE A 475 -0.36 -14.78 -14.84
CA PHE A 475 0.38 -13.55 -14.63
C PHE A 475 1.81 -13.73 -15.15
N VAL A 476 2.56 -12.63 -15.31
CA VAL A 476 4.01 -12.65 -15.51
C VAL A 476 4.67 -11.80 -14.41
N PRO A 477 4.84 -12.31 -13.17
CA PRO A 477 5.58 -11.62 -12.12
C PRO A 477 7.07 -11.52 -12.45
N PHE A 478 7.76 -10.46 -12.01
CA PHE A 478 9.19 -10.26 -12.23
C PHE A 478 9.97 -10.46 -10.92
N TYR A 479 9.69 -9.62 -9.93
CA TYR A 479 10.34 -9.61 -8.62
C TYR A 479 9.41 -9.04 -7.54
N ARG A 480 9.61 -9.48 -6.29
CA ARG A 480 9.19 -8.77 -5.08
C ARG A 480 10.12 -7.59 -4.88
N MET A 481 9.58 -6.40 -4.66
CA MET A 481 10.41 -5.20 -4.55
C MET A 481 10.92 -4.99 -3.13
N GLY A 482 12.23 -4.80 -3.00
CA GLY A 482 12.83 -4.31 -1.76
C GLY A 482 12.57 -2.82 -1.61
N TYR A 483 11.74 -2.47 -0.63
CA TYR A 483 11.51 -1.12 -0.16
C TYR A 483 12.38 -0.82 1.06
N LEU A 484 12.63 0.46 1.31
CA LEU A 484 13.40 0.95 2.46
C LEU A 484 12.60 2.03 3.18
N HIS A 485 12.17 1.73 4.41
CA HIS A 485 11.74 2.76 5.35
C HIS A 485 12.99 3.47 5.86
N VAL A 486 12.94 4.80 5.94
CA VAL A 486 14.08 5.61 6.34
C VAL A 486 13.65 6.65 7.37
N SER A 487 14.46 6.83 8.42
CA SER A 487 14.43 8.01 9.28
C SER A 487 15.71 8.83 9.17
N ASP A 488 15.60 10.13 9.42
CA ASP A 488 16.72 11.06 9.66
C ASP A 488 17.59 10.70 10.90
N GLY A 489 17.15 9.72 11.70
CA GLY A 489 17.79 9.28 12.94
C GLY A 489 17.05 9.72 14.20
N THR A 490 16.01 10.55 14.10
CA THR A 490 15.19 11.02 15.23
C THR A 490 13.94 10.17 15.49
N VAL A 491 13.63 9.22 14.60
CA VAL A 491 12.40 8.42 14.63
C VAL A 491 12.72 6.93 14.46
N ARG A 492 12.27 6.10 15.40
CA ARG A 492 12.15 4.66 15.22
C ARG A 492 10.87 4.35 14.44
N ILE A 493 11.04 3.70 13.29
CA ILE A 493 9.94 3.23 12.42
C ILE A 493 9.78 1.73 12.65
N SER A 494 8.56 1.24 12.84
CA SER A 494 8.26 -0.19 12.86
C SER A 494 7.47 -0.57 11.58
N PRO A 495 8.11 -1.22 10.58
CA PRO A 495 7.41 -1.76 9.40
C PRO A 495 6.21 -2.62 9.80
N GLN A 496 5.22 -2.72 8.91
CA GLN A 496 3.96 -3.41 9.20
C GLN A 496 3.66 -4.46 8.13
N SER A 497 3.58 -5.73 8.53
CA SER A 497 3.20 -6.84 7.64
C SER A 497 1.90 -6.54 6.87
N GLY A 498 1.88 -6.94 5.60
CA GLY A 498 0.80 -6.64 4.65
C GLY A 498 0.67 -5.17 4.21
N MET A 499 1.50 -4.25 4.71
CA MET A 499 1.34 -2.80 4.47
C MET A 499 2.57 -2.12 3.87
N ALA A 500 2.31 -1.25 2.88
CA ALA A 500 3.32 -0.45 2.20
C ALA A 500 3.93 0.64 3.08
N VAL A 501 3.09 1.38 3.81
CA VAL A 501 3.48 2.44 4.73
C VAL A 501 3.02 2.04 6.13
N PRO A 502 3.86 2.14 7.16
CA PRO A 502 3.47 1.83 8.53
C PRO A 502 2.29 2.67 8.98
N SER A 503 1.43 2.09 9.82
CA SER A 503 0.41 2.87 10.52
C SER A 503 1.05 4.01 11.34
N ILE A 504 0.37 5.14 11.50
CA ILE A 504 0.91 6.29 12.26
C ILE A 504 1.25 5.95 13.72
N TYR A 505 0.70 4.84 14.24
CA TYR A 505 0.96 4.27 15.56
C TYR A 505 2.33 3.60 15.68
N ASN A 506 3.00 3.33 14.54
CA ASN A 506 4.25 2.58 14.46
C ASN A 506 5.50 3.48 14.37
N TYR A 507 5.32 4.80 14.57
CA TYR A 507 6.40 5.79 14.64
C TYR A 507 6.57 6.24 16.10
N ALA A 508 7.80 6.16 16.60
CA ALA A 508 8.18 6.63 17.93
C ALA A 508 9.50 7.42 17.85
N PRO A 509 9.83 8.29 18.83
CA PRO A 509 11.16 8.86 18.93
C PRO A 509 12.24 7.78 18.95
N ALA A 510 13.41 8.10 18.40
CA ALA A 510 14.62 7.34 18.69
C ALA A 510 15.02 7.50 20.17
N GLU A 511 15.77 6.53 20.68
CA GLU A 511 16.34 6.50 22.05
C GLU A 511 17.75 7.12 22.07
#